data_AF-A0A1Y4HAU0-F1
#
_entry.id   AF-A0A1Y4HAU0-F1
#
_cell.length_a   1.000
_cell.length_b   1.000
_cell.length_c   1.000
_cell.angle_alpha   90.00
_cell.angle_beta   90.00
_cell.angle_gamma   90.00
#
_symmetry.space_group_name_H-M   'P 1'
#
loop_
_entity.id
_entity.type
_entity.pdbx_description
1 polymer ?
#
loop_
_entity_poly.entity_id
_entity_poly.type
_entity_poly.pdbx_seq_one_letter_code
_entity_poly.pdbx_strand_id
1 'polypeptide(L)'
;MNMDMEASVAAGLRAAGEKARMDASCKRLLSEKRILAWIMKSCLEEYRDCTPQEIAEQYIEGTPQVGEEPVYPDEAPRIHGMSNEDSSMHEGTVVYDVRFTALAPSTGEPIRLIINLEAQNSYHPGYPIVTRALYYCCRLISSQYGREFTHGQYDKIKKVYSIWICSEVPENRK
;
A
#
# COMPACT_ATOMS: atom_id res chain seq x y z
N MET A 1 35.77 3.02 -26.56
CA MET A 1 34.98 3.01 -25.31
C MET A 1 35.86 2.39 -24.24
N ASN A 2 36.04 3.03 -23.09
CA ASN A 2 37.05 2.65 -22.09
C ASN A 2 36.56 1.43 -21.28
N MET A 3 37.39 0.39 -21.14
CA MET A 3 37.04 -0.90 -20.51
C MET A 3 36.54 -0.75 -19.06
N ASP A 4 37.03 0.28 -18.36
CA ASP A 4 36.60 0.62 -16.99
C ASP A 4 35.16 1.16 -16.92
N MET A 5 34.71 1.86 -17.97
CA MET A 5 33.34 2.39 -18.04
C MET A 5 32.33 1.27 -18.28
N GLU A 6 32.68 0.29 -19.12
CA GLU A 6 31.84 -0.91 -19.35
C GLU A 6 31.71 -1.77 -18.08
N ALA A 7 32.81 -1.95 -17.33
CA ALA A 7 32.79 -2.67 -16.06
C ALA A 7 31.93 -1.98 -14.99
N SER A 8 32.02 -0.65 -14.88
CA SER A 8 31.21 0.15 -13.95
C SER A 8 29.71 0.09 -14.28
N VAL A 9 29.35 0.17 -15.56
CA VAL A 9 27.94 0.08 -16.01
C VAL A 9 27.40 -1.33 -15.77
N ALA A 10 28.18 -2.37 -16.06
CA ALA A 10 27.79 -3.76 -15.81
C ALA A 10 27.60 -4.05 -14.30
N ALA A 11 28.46 -3.52 -13.43
CA ALA A 11 28.31 -3.63 -11.98
C ALA A 11 27.04 -2.91 -11.49
N GLY A 12 26.78 -1.70 -11.99
CA GLY A 12 25.56 -0.94 -11.67
C GLY A 12 24.27 -1.67 -12.09
N LEU A 13 24.25 -2.24 -13.30
CA LEU A 13 23.12 -3.05 -13.79
C LEU A 13 22.90 -4.31 -12.95
N ARG A 14 23.98 -5.00 -12.55
CA ARG A 14 23.89 -6.18 -11.67
C ARG A 14 23.32 -5.83 -10.29
N ALA A 15 23.83 -4.77 -9.66
CA ALA A 15 23.35 -4.32 -8.36
C ALA A 15 21.88 -3.87 -8.41
N ALA A 16 21.48 -3.15 -9.47
CA ALA A 16 20.08 -2.78 -9.70
C ALA A 16 19.19 -4.02 -9.87
N GLY A 17 19.66 -5.02 -10.65
CA GLY A 17 18.95 -6.28 -10.84
C GLY A 17 18.80 -7.11 -9.56
N GLU A 18 19.82 -7.15 -8.71
CA GLU A 18 19.77 -7.82 -7.41
C GLU A 18 18.80 -7.14 -6.44
N LYS A 19 18.86 -5.81 -6.36
CA LYS A 19 17.93 -5.02 -5.53
C LYS A 19 16.47 -5.20 -5.97
N ALA A 20 16.20 -5.19 -7.27
CA ALA A 20 14.84 -5.42 -7.80
C ALA A 20 14.33 -6.84 -7.47
N ARG A 21 15.20 -7.86 -7.54
CA ARG A 21 14.85 -9.24 -7.15
C ARG A 21 14.58 -9.37 -5.66
N MET A 22 15.37 -8.69 -4.83
CA MET A 22 15.16 -8.65 -3.38
C MET A 22 13.82 -8.00 -3.05
N ASP A 23 13.55 -6.82 -3.62
CA ASP A 23 12.29 -6.09 -3.48
C ASP A 23 11.08 -6.97 -3.85
N ALA A 24 11.08 -7.57 -5.04
CA ALA A 24 10.01 -8.47 -5.47
C ALA A 24 9.85 -9.70 -4.56
N SER A 25 10.95 -10.23 -4.01
CA SER A 25 10.92 -11.36 -3.09
C SER A 25 10.32 -10.97 -1.74
N CYS A 26 10.67 -9.80 -1.21
CA CYS A 26 10.10 -9.26 0.02
C CYS A 26 8.60 -8.98 -0.14
N LYS A 27 8.19 -8.37 -1.26
CA LYS A 27 6.76 -8.11 -1.55
C LYS A 27 5.95 -9.40 -1.61
N ARG A 28 6.47 -10.41 -2.29
CA ARG A 28 5.85 -11.74 -2.34
C ARG A 28 5.73 -12.36 -0.95
N LEU A 29 6.79 -12.33 -0.15
CA LEU A 29 6.76 -12.82 1.23
C LEU A 29 5.68 -12.10 2.06
N LEU A 30 5.58 -10.79 1.92
CA LEU A 30 4.56 -10.00 2.63
C LEU A 30 3.14 -10.25 2.12
N SER A 31 2.96 -10.75 0.90
CA SER A 31 1.64 -11.13 0.41
C SER A 31 1.15 -12.49 0.94
N GLU A 32 2.01 -13.24 1.63
CA GLU A 32 1.62 -14.49 2.26
C GLU A 32 0.67 -14.23 3.45
N LYS A 33 -0.54 -14.82 3.43
CA LYS A 33 -1.56 -14.60 4.46
C LYS A 33 -1.06 -14.81 5.88
N ARG A 34 -0.18 -15.79 6.09
CA ARG A 34 0.41 -16.07 7.40
C ARG A 34 1.29 -14.92 7.89
N ILE A 35 2.04 -14.28 7.00
CA ILE A 35 2.88 -13.13 7.33
C ILE A 35 2.00 -11.91 7.59
N LEU A 36 1.00 -11.67 6.74
CA LEU A 36 0.00 -10.62 6.94
C LEU A 36 -0.72 -10.75 8.28
N ALA A 37 -1.11 -11.96 8.66
CA ALA A 37 -1.78 -12.21 9.93
C ALA A 37 -0.93 -11.81 11.15
N TRP A 38 0.38 -12.09 11.12
CA TRP A 38 1.30 -11.63 12.17
C TRP A 38 1.41 -10.11 12.22
N ILE A 39 1.48 -9.45 11.05
CA ILE A 39 1.51 -7.99 10.96
C ILE A 39 0.22 -7.41 11.53
N MET A 40 -0.94 -7.92 11.10
CA MET A 40 -2.25 -7.47 11.57
C MET A 40 -2.40 -7.62 13.08
N LYS A 41 -2.07 -8.79 13.64
CA LYS A 41 -2.10 -9.02 15.09
C LYS A 41 -1.24 -8.02 15.87
N SER A 42 -0.08 -7.67 15.31
CA SER A 42 0.91 -6.82 15.98
C SER A 42 0.61 -5.34 15.88
N CYS A 43 -0.04 -4.91 14.80
CA CYS A 43 -0.19 -3.49 14.47
C CYS A 43 -1.62 -2.97 14.59
N LEU A 44 -2.63 -3.84 14.61
CA LEU A 44 -4.05 -3.45 14.50
C LEU A 44 -4.83 -3.88 15.74
N GLU A 45 -5.55 -2.94 16.32
CA GLU A 45 -6.31 -3.15 17.56
C GLU A 45 -7.39 -4.23 17.41
N GLU A 46 -8.02 -4.33 16.24
CA GLU A 46 -9.14 -5.23 15.97
C GLU A 46 -8.75 -6.71 16.04
N TYR A 47 -7.47 -7.00 15.83
CA TYR A 47 -6.95 -8.37 15.72
C TYR A 47 -6.07 -8.78 16.90
N ARG A 48 -5.95 -7.92 17.92
CA ARG A 48 -5.01 -8.12 19.04
C ARG A 48 -5.24 -9.45 19.77
N ASP A 49 -6.50 -9.84 19.94
CA ASP A 49 -6.91 -11.03 20.68
C ASP A 49 -7.07 -12.28 19.81
N CYS A 50 -7.01 -12.14 18.47
CA CYS A 50 -7.05 -13.27 17.54
C CYS A 50 -5.70 -13.97 17.44
N THR A 51 -5.67 -15.26 17.16
CA THR A 51 -4.45 -15.95 16.76
C THR A 51 -4.08 -15.60 15.31
N PRO A 52 -2.79 -15.64 14.93
CA PRO A 52 -2.39 -15.45 13.54
C PRO A 52 -3.03 -16.46 12.58
N GLN A 53 -3.31 -17.67 13.06
CA GLN A 53 -4.01 -18.67 12.26
C GLN A 53 -5.45 -18.24 11.95
N GLU A 54 -6.21 -17.82 12.96
CA GLU A 54 -7.57 -17.31 12.77
C GLU A 54 -7.60 -16.11 11.82
N ILE A 55 -6.64 -15.18 11.96
CA ILE A 55 -6.53 -14.02 11.06
C ILE A 55 -6.31 -14.45 9.61
N ALA A 56 -5.36 -15.37 9.38
CA ALA A 56 -5.03 -15.82 8.03
C ALA A 56 -6.19 -16.59 7.37
N GLU A 57 -6.91 -17.40 8.13
CA GLU A 57 -7.92 -18.32 7.60
C GLU A 57 -9.31 -17.70 7.51
N GLN A 58 -9.69 -16.85 8.46
CA GLN A 58 -11.08 -16.37 8.61
C GLN A 58 -11.25 -14.91 8.21
N TYR A 59 -10.24 -14.08 8.41
CA TYR A 59 -10.40 -12.62 8.27
C TYR A 59 -9.77 -12.04 7.01
N ILE A 60 -8.66 -12.59 6.49
CA ILE A 60 -8.05 -12.09 5.24
C ILE A 60 -8.82 -12.63 4.02
N GLU A 61 -9.48 -11.73 3.31
CA GLU A 61 -10.28 -12.06 2.12
C GLU A 61 -9.42 -12.25 0.88
N GLY A 62 -9.83 -13.20 0.02
CA GLY A 62 -9.23 -13.42 -1.29
C GLY A 62 -7.73 -13.69 -1.27
N THR A 63 -7.05 -13.34 -2.35
CA THR A 63 -5.58 -13.36 -2.45
C THR A 63 -5.07 -11.93 -2.40
N PRO A 64 -4.13 -11.58 -1.50
CA PRO A 64 -3.49 -10.28 -1.47
C PRO A 64 -2.85 -9.94 -2.82
N GLN A 65 -3.07 -8.72 -3.28
CA GLN A 65 -2.54 -8.22 -4.55
C GLN A 65 -1.15 -7.64 -4.33
N VAL A 66 -0.21 -8.00 -5.20
CA VAL A 66 1.16 -7.47 -5.23
C VAL A 66 1.33 -6.60 -6.46
N GLY A 67 1.67 -5.32 -6.27
CA GLY A 67 1.99 -4.42 -7.37
C GLY A 67 0.80 -3.90 -8.19
N GLU A 68 1.14 -2.89 -8.99
CA GLU A 68 0.38 -1.96 -9.84
C GLU A 68 -1.13 -2.24 -10.06
N GLU A 69 -1.97 -1.59 -9.26
CA GLU A 69 -3.37 -1.36 -9.64
C GLU A 69 -3.65 0.15 -9.65
N PRO A 70 -4.16 0.72 -10.76
CA PRO A 70 -4.62 2.10 -10.78
C PRO A 70 -5.69 2.32 -9.72
N VAL A 71 -5.51 3.36 -8.90
CA VAL A 71 -6.51 3.72 -7.88
C VAL A 71 -7.80 4.26 -8.50
N TYR A 72 -7.74 4.69 -9.77
CA TYR A 72 -8.89 5.10 -10.55
C TYR A 72 -9.27 4.02 -11.58
N PRO A 73 -10.49 3.48 -11.52
CA PRO A 73 -11.15 2.97 -12.72
C PRO A 73 -11.48 4.19 -13.58
N ASP A 74 -11.01 4.22 -14.83
CA ASP A 74 -11.37 5.25 -15.79
C ASP A 74 -12.90 5.37 -15.92
N GLU A 75 -13.49 6.40 -15.33
CA GLU A 75 -14.80 6.92 -15.68
C GLU A 75 -14.67 8.39 -16.07
N ALA A 76 -14.34 8.63 -17.33
CA ALA A 76 -14.71 9.87 -18.01
C ALA A 76 -15.83 9.53 -19.03
N PRO A 77 -16.81 10.42 -19.30
CA PRO A 77 -16.68 11.88 -19.27
C PRO A 77 -17.83 12.62 -18.59
N ARG A 78 -17.60 13.75 -17.89
CA ARG A 78 -18.62 14.81 -17.78
C ARG A 78 -18.00 16.21 -17.80
N ILE A 79 -18.12 16.88 -18.94
CA ILE A 79 -18.20 18.34 -18.98
C ILE A 79 -19.65 18.70 -18.67
N HIS A 80 -19.92 19.39 -17.57
CA HIS A 80 -21.09 20.26 -17.44
C HIS A 80 -20.82 21.42 -16.48
N GLY A 81 -20.75 22.63 -17.05
CA GLY A 81 -21.28 23.85 -16.45
C GLY A 81 -20.49 24.49 -15.31
N MET A 82 -19.63 25.45 -15.66
CA MET A 82 -19.24 26.66 -14.90
C MET A 82 -19.38 26.62 -13.36
N SER A 83 -18.28 26.30 -12.67
CA SER A 83 -17.72 26.99 -11.47
C SER A 83 -17.17 26.03 -10.39
N ASN A 84 -15.91 26.31 -10.01
CA ASN A 84 -15.06 25.79 -8.92
C ASN A 84 -14.81 24.27 -8.85
N GLU A 85 -13.74 23.88 -9.55
CA GLU A 85 -12.89 22.69 -9.32
C GLU A 85 -13.57 21.31 -9.41
N ASP A 86 -13.29 20.59 -10.51
CA ASP A 86 -12.51 19.35 -10.44
C ASP A 86 -12.08 18.95 -11.86
N SER A 87 -10.83 19.24 -12.20
CA SER A 87 -10.24 18.81 -13.47
C SER A 87 -9.42 17.54 -13.23
N SER A 88 -10.08 16.38 -13.30
CA SER A 88 -9.36 15.10 -13.32
C SER A 88 -8.82 14.83 -14.73
N MET A 89 -7.59 15.27 -14.97
CA MET A 89 -6.79 14.87 -16.14
C MET A 89 -5.49 14.26 -15.62
N HIS A 90 -5.49 12.92 -15.52
CA HIS A 90 -4.34 12.06 -15.31
C HIS A 90 -3.55 12.31 -14.01
N GLU A 91 -4.19 12.09 -12.86
CA GLU A 91 -3.46 11.90 -11.61
C GLU A 91 -2.74 10.53 -11.69
N GLY A 92 -1.40 10.53 -11.60
CA GLY A 92 -0.56 9.35 -11.86
C GLY A 92 -0.96 8.09 -11.09
N THR A 93 -0.61 6.93 -11.66
CA THR A 93 -0.83 5.61 -11.07
C THR A 93 -0.10 5.50 -9.73
N VAL A 94 -0.87 5.36 -8.65
CA VAL A 94 -0.31 5.01 -7.34
C VAL A 94 -0.16 3.50 -7.28
N VAL A 95 1.07 3.03 -7.12
CA VAL A 95 1.41 1.62 -6.98
C VAL A 95 1.65 1.32 -5.51
N TYR A 96 0.90 0.36 -4.97
CA TYR A 96 1.11 -0.18 -3.63
C TYR A 96 1.90 -1.49 -3.72
N ASP A 97 2.69 -1.78 -2.69
CA ASP A 97 3.47 -3.03 -2.69
C ASP A 97 2.61 -4.25 -2.40
N VAL A 98 1.77 -4.18 -1.37
CA VAL A 98 0.76 -5.22 -1.06
C VAL A 98 -0.57 -4.55 -0.70
N ARG A 99 -1.68 -5.00 -1.30
CA ARG A 99 -3.04 -4.53 -1.02
C ARG A 99 -3.96 -5.71 -0.76
N PHE A 100 -4.81 -5.61 0.25
CA PHE A 100 -5.80 -6.65 0.57
C PHE A 100 -6.96 -6.10 1.38
N THR A 101 -7.98 -6.92 1.59
CA THR A 101 -9.13 -6.62 2.45
C THR A 101 -9.22 -7.66 3.56
N ALA A 102 -9.59 -7.23 4.75
CA ALA A 102 -9.86 -8.13 5.86
C ALA A 102 -11.12 -7.72 6.61
N LEU A 103 -11.81 -8.68 7.22
CA LEU A 103 -13.00 -8.43 8.02
C LEU A 103 -12.60 -8.15 9.47
N ALA A 104 -13.21 -7.13 10.07
CA ALA A 104 -13.04 -6.82 11.49
C ALA A 104 -13.71 -7.93 12.35
N PRO A 105 -13.00 -8.57 13.30
CA PRO A 105 -13.56 -9.68 14.07
C PRO A 105 -14.84 -9.36 14.84
N SER A 106 -14.95 -8.13 15.38
CA SER A 106 -16.06 -7.71 16.23
C SER A 106 -17.32 -7.29 15.46
N THR A 107 -17.18 -6.79 14.24
CA THR A 107 -18.29 -6.20 13.47
C THR A 107 -18.56 -6.90 12.15
N GLY A 108 -17.60 -7.67 11.63
CA GLY A 108 -17.64 -8.22 10.27
C GLY A 108 -17.49 -7.16 9.19
N GLU A 109 -17.20 -5.90 9.53
CA GLU A 109 -17.03 -4.83 8.55
C GLU A 109 -15.69 -4.97 7.81
N PRO A 110 -15.65 -4.71 6.49
CA PRO A 110 -14.42 -4.78 5.73
C PRO A 110 -13.49 -3.61 6.09
N ILE A 111 -12.21 -3.94 6.19
CA ILE A 111 -11.09 -3.03 6.38
C ILE A 111 -10.20 -3.16 5.14
N ARG A 112 -9.90 -2.04 4.47
CA ARG A 112 -8.97 -2.01 3.34
C ARG A 112 -7.55 -1.78 3.86
N LEU A 113 -6.61 -2.65 3.51
CA LEU A 113 -5.23 -2.59 3.99
C LEU A 113 -4.26 -2.45 2.83
N ILE A 114 -3.26 -1.59 3.03
CA ILE A 114 -2.03 -1.58 2.22
C ILE A 114 -0.81 -1.73 3.12
N ILE A 115 0.17 -2.46 2.62
CA ILE A 115 1.51 -2.54 3.19
C ILE A 115 2.49 -2.04 2.13
N ASN A 116 3.35 -1.10 2.51
CA ASN A 116 4.46 -0.64 1.69
C ASN A 116 5.80 -0.97 2.36
N LEU A 117 6.74 -1.42 1.53
CA LEU A 117 8.11 -1.75 1.86
C LEU A 117 9.02 -0.61 1.46
N GLU A 118 9.63 0.03 2.46
CA GLU A 118 10.73 0.96 2.23
C GLU A 118 12.03 0.20 2.54
N ALA A 119 12.51 -0.54 1.52
CA ALA A 119 13.71 -1.38 1.57
C ALA A 119 15.03 -0.59 1.40
N GLN A 120 14.95 0.74 1.32
CA GLN A 120 16.12 1.59 1.18
C GLN A 120 16.51 2.16 2.54
N ASN A 121 17.79 2.04 2.90
CA ASN A 121 18.47 2.58 4.09
C ASN A 121 18.36 4.10 4.24
N SER A 122 17.15 4.61 4.27
CA SER A 122 16.90 6.01 4.54
C SER A 122 15.50 6.12 5.11
N TYR A 123 15.44 6.43 6.40
CA TYR A 123 14.30 7.05 7.04
C TYR A 123 13.86 8.36 6.32
N HIS A 124 14.63 8.83 5.34
CA HIS A 124 14.44 10.02 4.51
C HIS A 124 14.58 9.70 3.01
N PRO A 125 13.62 9.01 2.37
CA PRO A 125 13.68 8.68 0.93
C PRO A 125 13.56 9.89 -0.01
N GLY A 126 13.76 11.12 0.49
CA GLY A 126 13.54 12.38 -0.21
C GLY A 126 12.15 12.99 0.02
N TYR A 127 11.31 12.37 0.84
CA TYR A 127 9.98 12.86 1.23
C TYR A 127 9.57 12.31 2.61
N PRO A 128 8.63 12.95 3.32
CA PRO A 128 8.15 12.46 4.61
C PRO A 128 7.26 11.22 4.45
N ILE A 129 7.69 10.08 5.01
CA ILE A 129 6.98 8.79 4.95
C ILE A 129 5.54 8.92 5.46
N VAL A 130 5.33 9.61 6.58
CA VAL A 130 3.99 9.81 7.17
C VAL A 130 3.05 10.55 6.22
N THR A 131 3.55 11.57 5.52
CA THR A 131 2.74 12.32 4.55
C THR A 131 2.36 11.44 3.35
N ARG A 132 3.27 10.59 2.88
CA ARG A 132 2.97 9.62 1.80
C ARG A 132 1.98 8.55 2.27
N ALA A 133 2.11 8.07 3.51
CA ALA A 133 1.17 7.14 4.12
C ALA A 133 -0.25 7.73 4.20
N LEU A 134 -0.36 8.99 4.65
CA LEU A 134 -1.63 9.72 4.70
C LEU A 134 -2.23 9.90 3.31
N TYR A 135 -1.41 10.33 2.33
CA TYR A 135 -1.84 10.45 0.95
C TYR A 135 -2.42 9.14 0.39
N TYR A 136 -1.78 8.01 0.68
CA TYR A 136 -2.28 6.69 0.28
C TYR A 136 -3.60 6.31 0.98
N CYS A 137 -3.74 6.61 2.27
CA CYS A 137 -5.03 6.43 2.96
C CYS A 137 -6.13 7.27 2.33
N CYS A 138 -5.88 8.56 2.04
CA CYS A 138 -6.85 9.45 1.41
C CYS A 138 -7.29 8.92 0.04
N ARG A 139 -6.35 8.44 -0.77
CA ARG A 139 -6.63 7.82 -2.07
C ARG A 139 -7.49 6.56 -1.94
N LEU A 140 -7.20 5.68 -0.97
CA LEU A 140 -8.05 4.49 -0.72
C LEU A 140 -9.44 4.87 -0.24
N ILE A 141 -9.58 5.86 0.64
CA ILE A 141 -10.88 6.38 1.08
C ILE A 141 -11.66 6.93 -0.12
N SER A 142 -11.03 7.76 -0.95
CA SER A 142 -11.65 8.34 -2.14
C SER A 142 -12.09 7.27 -3.14
N SER A 143 -11.31 6.18 -3.30
CA SER A 143 -11.63 5.06 -4.20
C SER A 143 -12.90 4.27 -3.81
N GLN A 144 -13.41 4.48 -2.60
CA GLN A 144 -14.66 3.86 -2.16
C GLN A 144 -15.91 4.58 -2.69
N TYR A 145 -15.77 5.81 -3.20
CA TYR A 145 -16.88 6.55 -3.79
C TYR A 145 -17.40 5.83 -5.05
N GLY A 146 -18.73 5.70 -5.17
CA GLY A 146 -19.35 4.93 -6.24
C GLY A 146 -19.41 3.42 -5.99
N ARG A 147 -18.73 2.92 -4.95
CA ARG A 147 -18.73 1.49 -4.57
C ARG A 147 -19.32 1.24 -3.19
N GLU A 148 -18.70 1.81 -2.15
CA GLU A 148 -19.13 1.64 -0.75
C GLU A 148 -20.09 2.76 -0.32
N PHE A 149 -19.87 3.97 -0.85
CA PHE A 149 -20.69 5.13 -0.54
C PHE A 149 -20.88 6.02 -1.77
N THR A 150 -21.95 6.80 -1.77
CA THR A 150 -22.20 7.86 -2.76
C THR A 150 -22.82 9.06 -2.07
N HIS A 151 -22.69 10.25 -2.68
CA HIS A 151 -23.23 11.48 -2.11
C HIS A 151 -22.78 11.67 -0.63
N GLY A 152 -23.61 12.30 0.21
CA GLY A 152 -23.31 12.58 1.61
C GLY A 152 -23.32 11.37 2.57
N GLN A 153 -23.25 10.13 2.08
CA GLN A 153 -23.24 8.89 2.89
C GLN A 153 -21.87 8.61 3.52
N TYR A 154 -21.24 9.63 4.11
CA TYR A 154 -19.89 9.53 4.64
C TYR A 154 -19.77 8.57 5.84
N ASP A 155 -20.89 8.29 6.51
CA ASP A 155 -21.01 7.27 7.55
C ASP A 155 -20.74 5.84 7.06
N LYS A 156 -20.81 5.60 5.74
CA LYS A 156 -20.56 4.29 5.13
C LYS A 156 -19.11 4.04 4.73
N ILE A 157 -18.24 5.05 4.88
CA ILE A 157 -16.81 4.92 4.54
C ILE A 157 -16.21 3.80 5.40
N LYS A 158 -15.57 2.84 4.72
CA LYS A 158 -14.90 1.71 5.33
C LYS A 158 -13.50 2.10 5.80
N LYS A 159 -13.08 1.51 6.92
CA LYS A 159 -11.79 1.78 7.55
C LYS A 159 -10.64 1.41 6.59
N VAL A 160 -9.59 2.22 6.62
CA VAL A 160 -8.37 2.01 5.85
C VAL A 160 -7.16 2.02 6.77
N TYR A 161 -6.25 1.07 6.58
CA TYR A 161 -4.91 1.09 7.17
C TYR A 161 -3.81 1.17 6.12
N SER A 162 -2.77 1.93 6.44
CA SER A 162 -1.53 2.01 5.68
C SER A 162 -0.36 1.67 6.60
N ILE A 163 0.25 0.50 6.38
CA ILE A 163 1.35 -0.02 7.18
C ILE A 163 2.64 0.15 6.38
N TRP A 164 3.67 0.71 7.02
CA TRP A 164 4.96 0.98 6.40
C TRP A 164 6.03 0.19 7.13
N ILE A 165 6.70 -0.70 6.40
CA ILE A 165 7.80 -1.52 6.93
C ILE A 165 9.09 -0.90 6.40
N CYS A 166 9.91 -0.38 7.32
CA CYS A 166 11.20 0.26 7.03
C CYS A 166 12.32 -0.61 7.61
N SER A 167 13.37 -0.88 6.84
CA SER A 167 14.47 -1.78 7.24
C SER A 167 15.48 -1.18 8.23
N GLU A 168 15.49 0.15 8.43
CA GLU A 168 16.31 0.83 9.44
C GLU A 168 15.49 1.84 10.26
N VAL A 169 15.56 1.70 11.60
CA VAL A 169 15.09 2.72 12.56
C VAL A 169 16.30 3.57 12.94
N PRO A 170 16.29 4.90 12.73
CA PRO A 170 17.43 5.75 13.08
C PRO A 170 17.73 5.63 14.58
N GLU A 171 19.02 5.58 14.94
CA GLU A 171 19.49 5.28 16.30
C GLU A 171 18.93 6.22 17.38
N ASN A 172 18.50 7.43 17.00
CA ASN A 172 17.89 8.41 17.89
C ASN A 172 16.43 8.11 18.30
N ARG A 173 15.86 6.97 17.87
CA ARG A 173 14.51 6.51 18.21
C ARG A 173 14.45 5.05 18.66
N LYS A 174 15.59 4.44 19.02
CA LYS A 174 15.65 3.14 19.69
C LYS A 174 15.45 3.28 21.20
#